data_AF-A0A8R1EPJ0-F1
#
_entry.id   AF-A0A8R1EPJ0-F1
#
_cell.length_a   1.000
_cell.length_b   1.000
_cell.length_c   1.000
_cell.angle_alpha   90.00
_cell.angle_beta   90.00
_cell.angle_gamma   90.00
#
_symmetry.space_group_name_H-M   'P 1'
#
loop_
_entity.id
_entity.type
_entity.pdbx_description
1 polymer ?
#
loop_
_entity_poly.entity_id
_entity_poly.type
_entity_poly.pdbx_seq_one_letter_code
_entity_poly.pdbx_strand_id
1 'polypeptide(L)'
;MESLCGIVCNVRAKGSKISVWTTNWSDDESNLRIGSVLKQVLNNASLIHQRPLYDVLRYEDHESCQKKTSSGVKAKHSIYAIEQREEKPV
;
A
#
# COMPACT_ATOMS: atom_id res chain seq x y z
N MET A 1 10.22 17.09 -9.72
CA MET A 1 10.80 15.76 -10.03
C MET A 1 9.65 14.76 -9.90
N GLU A 2 9.48 13.85 -10.86
CA GLU A 2 8.34 12.92 -10.92
C GLU A 2 8.59 11.73 -9.98
N SER A 3 7.80 11.59 -8.91
CA SER A 3 8.01 10.55 -7.88
C SER A 3 7.34 9.21 -8.21
N LEU A 4 6.59 9.13 -9.32
CA LEU A 4 5.85 7.95 -9.76
C LEU A 4 6.50 7.37 -11.03
N CYS A 5 6.67 6.06 -11.06
CA CYS A 5 7.14 5.34 -12.23
C CYS A 5 5.98 4.73 -13.03
N GLY A 6 4.93 4.27 -12.36
CA GLY A 6 3.80 3.60 -13.00
C GLY A 6 2.95 2.77 -12.04
N ILE A 7 1.95 2.09 -12.60
CA ILE A 7 1.01 1.24 -11.87
C ILE A 7 0.99 -0.16 -12.48
N VAL A 8 0.98 -1.17 -11.63
CA VAL A 8 0.95 -2.59 -12.03
C VAL A 8 -0.24 -3.28 -11.38
N CYS A 9 -1.00 -4.05 -12.17
CA CYS A 9 -2.06 -4.93 -11.68
C CYS A 9 -1.66 -6.40 -11.92
N ASN A 10 -1.60 -7.19 -10.85
CA ASN A 10 -1.35 -8.62 -10.91
C ASN A 10 -2.62 -9.38 -10.55
N VAL A 11 -3.33 -9.89 -11.57
CA VAL A 11 -4.50 -10.75 -11.37
C VAL A 11 -4.04 -12.18 -11.11
N ARG A 12 -4.47 -12.79 -10.00
CA ARG A 12 -4.10 -14.15 -9.58
C ARG A 12 -5.29 -14.82 -8.89
N ALA A 13 -5.37 -16.15 -8.95
CA ALA A 13 -6.46 -16.92 -8.33
C ALA A 13 -6.55 -16.74 -6.81
N LYS A 14 -5.42 -16.56 -6.12
CA LYS A 14 -5.37 -16.34 -4.65
C LYS A 14 -5.69 -14.91 -4.22
N GLY A 15 -5.92 -14.00 -5.16
CA GLY A 15 -6.14 -12.58 -4.89
C GLY A 15 -5.29 -11.70 -5.81
N SER A 16 -5.93 -10.67 -6.34
CA SER A 16 -5.28 -9.68 -7.19
C SER A 16 -4.50 -8.66 -6.36
N LYS A 17 -3.40 -8.15 -6.90
CA LYS A 17 -2.61 -7.07 -6.30
C LYS A 17 -2.55 -5.88 -7.25
N ILE A 18 -2.65 -4.68 -6.70
CA ILE A 18 -2.38 -3.42 -7.42
C ILE A 18 -1.21 -2.76 -6.71
N SER A 19 -0.21 -2.33 -7.47
CA SER A 19 1.00 -1.67 -6.95
C SER A 19 1.26 -0.39 -7.70
N VAL A 20 1.58 0.68 -6.97
CA VAL A 20 2.07 1.93 -7.52
C VAL A 20 3.57 1.98 -7.25
N TRP A 21 4.36 2.15 -8.30
CA TRP A 21 5.83 2.18 -8.21
C TRP A 21 6.31 3.61 -8.12
N THR A 22 7.22 3.86 -7.18
CA THR A 22 7.84 5.18 -6.97
C THR A 22 9.31 5.14 -7.33
N THR A 23 9.87 6.30 -7.66
CA THR A 23 11.24 6.40 -8.20
C THR A 23 12.32 6.27 -7.15
N ASN A 24 12.05 6.73 -5.92
CA ASN A 24 13.01 6.71 -4.82
C ASN A 24 12.39 6.10 -3.55
N TRP A 25 12.82 4.90 -3.19
CA TRP A 25 12.34 4.22 -1.98
C TRP A 25 12.83 4.84 -0.67
N SER A 26 13.90 5.63 -0.72
CA SER A 26 14.45 6.32 0.45
C SER A 26 13.73 7.62 0.80
N ASP A 27 12.94 8.18 -0.12
CA ASP A 27 12.19 9.43 0.09
C ASP A 27 10.88 9.15 0.82
N ASP A 28 10.96 9.10 2.15
CA ASP A 28 9.82 8.75 3.00
C ASP A 28 8.67 9.77 2.94
N GLU A 29 8.99 11.06 2.77
CA GLU A 29 7.98 12.11 2.66
C GLU A 29 7.13 11.92 1.40
N SER A 30 7.76 11.76 0.24
CA SER A 30 7.04 11.51 -1.02
C SER A 30 6.24 10.22 -0.95
N ASN A 31 6.83 9.13 -0.45
CA ASN A 31 6.20 7.83 -0.41
C ASN A 31 4.99 7.79 0.54
N LEU A 32 5.08 8.43 1.72
CA LEU A 32 3.96 8.55 2.65
C LEU A 32 2.86 9.48 2.09
N ARG A 33 3.22 10.57 1.42
CA ARG A 33 2.24 11.45 0.76
C ARG A 33 1.47 10.70 -0.32
N ILE A 34 2.15 9.94 -1.18
CA ILE A 34 1.53 9.09 -2.22
C ILE A 34 0.62 8.05 -1.55
N GLY A 35 1.09 7.38 -0.50
CA GLY A 35 0.30 6.41 0.25
C GLY A 35 -0.97 7.00 0.87
N SER A 36 -0.90 8.22 1.41
CA SER A 36 -2.05 8.96 1.94
C SER A 36 -3.09 9.28 0.87
N VAL A 37 -2.65 9.74 -0.30
CA VAL A 37 -3.55 9.98 -1.44
C VAL A 37 -4.20 8.68 -1.92
N LEU A 38 -3.43 7.57 -2.01
CA LEU A 38 -3.97 6.25 -2.35
C LEU A 38 -5.03 5.79 -1.34
N LYS A 39 -4.76 5.97 -0.03
CA LYS A 39 -5.74 5.67 1.03
C LYS A 39 -7.05 6.42 0.79
N GLN A 40 -6.99 7.73 0.54
CA GLN A 40 -8.18 8.55 0.30
C GLN A 40 -8.96 8.09 -0.93
N VAL A 41 -8.28 7.88 -2.06
CA VAL A 41 -8.93 7.45 -3.32
C VAL A 41 -9.61 6.08 -3.15
N LEU A 42 -8.91 5.11 -2.54
CA LEU A 42 -9.45 3.77 -2.36
C LEU A 42 -10.55 3.72 -1.29
N ASN A 43 -10.50 4.55 -0.26
CA ASN A 43 -11.57 4.67 0.72
C ASN A 43 -12.83 5.27 0.09
N ASN A 44 -12.69 6.28 -0.76
CA ASN A 44 -13.81 6.84 -1.50
C ASN A 44 -14.44 5.80 -2.45
N ALA A 45 -13.61 5.01 -3.14
CA ALA A 45 -14.10 3.91 -3.97
C ALA A 45 -14.77 2.79 -3.13
N SER A 46 -14.30 2.56 -1.91
CA SER A 46 -14.90 1.59 -0.97
C SER A 46 -16.35 1.96 -0.61
N LEU A 47 -16.71 3.26 -0.59
CA LEU A 47 -18.09 3.71 -0.38
C LEU A 47 -19.04 3.23 -1.49
N ILE A 48 -18.56 3.20 -2.74
CA ILE A 48 -19.34 2.73 -3.90
C ILE A 48 -19.61 1.23 -3.77
N HIS A 49 -18.63 0.47 -3.31
CA HIS A 49 -18.73 -0.98 -3.17
C HIS A 49 -19.31 -1.43 -1.82
N GLN A 50 -19.62 -0.50 -0.91
CA GLN A 50 -20.10 -0.75 0.46
C GLN A 50 -19.24 -1.75 1.26
N ARG A 51 -17.95 -1.81 0.96
CA ARG A 51 -16.96 -2.65 1.65
C ARG A 51 -15.55 -2.10 1.47
N PRO A 52 -14.62 -2.34 2.42
CA PRO A 52 -13.21 -2.02 2.22
C PRO A 52 -12.64 -2.74 0.99
N LEU A 53 -11.93 -2.00 0.13
CA LEU A 53 -11.22 -2.58 -1.02
C LEU A 53 -9.85 -3.17 -0.64
N TYR A 54 -9.35 -2.84 0.54
CA TYR A 54 -8.06 -3.25 1.08
C TYR A 54 -8.07 -3.10 2.61
N ASP A 55 -7.21 -3.84 3.30
CA ASP A 55 -7.02 -3.70 4.75
C ASP A 55 -5.82 -2.80 5.09
N VAL A 56 -4.70 -3.02 4.38
CA VAL A 56 -3.43 -2.32 4.59
C VAL A 56 -2.73 -2.05 3.25
N LEU A 57 -2.27 -0.82 3.04
CA LEU A 57 -1.30 -0.47 2.01
C LEU A 57 0.09 -0.68 2.59
N ARG A 58 0.90 -1.47 1.89
CA ARG A 58 2.27 -1.81 2.28
C ARG A 58 3.23 -1.20 1.27
N TYR A 59 4.14 -0.36 1.75
CA TYR A 59 5.25 0.13 0.94
C TYR A 59 6.46 -0.80 1.12
N GLU A 60 6.92 -1.41 0.03
CA GLU A 60 8.00 -2.39 -0.02
C GLU A 60 8.99 -1.98 -1.12
N ASP A 61 10.29 -1.98 -0.84
CA ASP A 61 11.29 -1.62 -1.84
C ASP A 61 11.51 -2.75 -2.86
N HIS A 62 11.90 -2.37 -4.08
CA HIS A 62 12.05 -3.31 -5.17
C HIS A 62 13.13 -4.38 -4.93
N GLU A 63 14.25 -4.01 -4.30
CA GLU A 63 15.37 -4.91 -4.09
C GLU A 63 14.98 -6.06 -3.14
N SER A 64 14.33 -5.74 -2.03
CA SER A 64 13.79 -6.72 -1.09
C SER A 64 12.70 -7.58 -1.72
N CYS A 65 11.80 -6.98 -2.52
CA CYS A 65 10.77 -7.74 -3.23
C CYS A 65 11.33 -8.74 -4.25
N GLN A 66 12.46 -8.43 -4.88
CA GLN A 66 13.12 -9.29 -5.87
C GLN A 66 13.91 -10.43 -5.23
N LYS A 67 14.58 -10.18 -4.10
CA LYS A 67 15.45 -11.16 -3.44
C LYS A 67 14.70 -12.19 -2.58
N LYS A 68 13.42 -11.97 -2.28
CA LYS A 68 12.66 -12.86 -1.40
C LYS A 68 12.50 -14.26 -1.98
N THR A 69 12.65 -15.27 -1.12
CA THR A 69 12.34 -16.68 -1.43
C THR A 69 11.01 -17.12 -0.84
N SER A 70 10.40 -16.30 0.01
CA SER A 70 9.09 -16.54 0.63
C SER A 70 8.06 -15.50 0.17
N SER A 71 6.81 -15.68 0.59
CA SER A 71 5.72 -14.77 0.25
C SER A 71 5.86 -13.38 0.87
N GLY A 72 6.50 -13.27 2.04
CA GLY A 72 6.56 -12.06 2.85
C GLY A 72 7.77 -11.17 2.58
N VAL A 73 7.54 -9.87 2.45
CA VAL A 73 8.58 -8.82 2.50
C VAL A 73 8.24 -7.92 3.68
N LYS A 74 9.24 -7.43 4.40
CA LYS A 74 9.01 -6.43 5.45
C LYS A 74 8.62 -5.11 4.79
N ALA A 75 7.44 -4.59 5.15
CA ALA A 75 7.03 -3.26 4.69
C ALA A 75 7.84 -2.19 5.42
N LYS A 76 8.32 -1.19 4.68
CA LYS A 76 8.93 0.02 5.24
C LYS A 76 7.86 0.91 5.87
N HIS A 77 6.72 1.06 5.18
CA HIS A 77 5.54 1.77 5.69
C HIS A 77 4.29 0.91 5.58
N SER A 78 3.41 1.01 6.57
CA SER A 78 2.08 0.37 6.54
C SER A 78 1.02 1.41 6.83
N ILE A 79 0.03 1.53 5.95
CA ILE A 79 -1.09 2.48 6.08
C ILE A 79 -2.38 1.67 6.09
N TYR A 80 -3.08 1.65 7.23
CA TYR A 80 -4.32 0.90 7.38
C TYR A 80 -5.51 1.66 6.80
N ALA A 81 -6.45 0.93 6.19
CA ALA A 81 -7.65 1.48 5.57
C ALA A 81 -8.53 2.21 6.60
N ILE A 82 -8.65 1.62 7.79
CA ILE A 82 -9.35 2.14 8.95
C ILE A 82 -8.33 2.31 10.07
N GLU A 83 -8.40 3.42 10.80
CA GLU A 83 -7.55 3.62 11.99
C GLU A 83 -7.93 2.60 13.06
N GLN A 84 -6.94 1.90 13.61
CA GLN A 84 -7.18 1.03 14.75
C GLN A 84 -7.59 1.93 15.92
N ARG A 85 -8.81 1.77 16.42
CA ARG A 85 -9.21 2.37 17.69
C ARG A 85 -8.30 1.78 18.76
N GLU A 86 -7.53 2.62 19.45
CA GLU A 86 -6.86 2.19 20.67
C GLU A 86 -7.94 1.73 21.67
N GLU A 87 -8.05 0.43 21.88
CA GLU A 87 -8.72 -0.08 23.08
C GLU A 87 -7.85 0.35 24.26
N LYS A 88 -8.25 1.44 24.93
CA LYS A 88 -7.64 1.79 26.21
C LYS A 88 -7.77 0.58 27.13
N PRO A 89 -6.68 0.08 27.74
CA PRO A 89 -6.79 -0.95 28.76
C PRO A 89 -7.66 -0.41 29.89
N VAL A 90 -8.67 -1.19 30.29
CA VAL A 90 -9.52 -0.93 31.47
C VAL A 90 -8.70 -1.15 32.74
#